data_AF-A0A1B2EUU2-F1
#
_entry.id   AF-A0A1B2EUU2-F1
#
_cell.length_a   1.000
_cell.length_b   1.000
_cell.length_c   1.000
_cell.angle_alpha   90.00
_cell.angle_beta   90.00
_cell.angle_gamma   90.00
#
_symmetry.space_group_name_H-M   'P 1'
#
loop_
_entity.id
_entity.type
_entity.pdbx_description
1 polymer ?
#
loop_
_entity_poly.entity_id
_entity_poly.type
_entity_poly.pdbx_seq_one_letter_code
_entity_poly.pdbx_strand_id
1 'polypeptide(L)'
;MSSAQPSFTDTQGQYLAFIDAYSRVHGRPPAEVDMQRHFQVSPPSVHQMVLTLERAGLIRRQPGLARSIEVLVEPKRLPVLRPPQSVKSTVQRN
;
A
#
# COMPACT_ATOMS: atom_id res chain seq x y z
N MET A 1 -19.57 -17.93 -13.43
CA MET A 1 -19.65 -16.62 -12.73
C MET A 1 -18.31 -15.93 -12.90
N SER A 2 -18.20 -14.92 -13.76
CA SER A 2 -16.92 -14.24 -14.05
C SER A 2 -16.45 -13.46 -12.82
N SER A 3 -15.50 -14.01 -12.07
CA SER A 3 -14.73 -13.25 -11.10
C SER A 3 -13.76 -12.36 -11.88
N ALA A 4 -14.18 -11.12 -12.18
CA ALA A 4 -13.27 -10.10 -12.71
C ALA A 4 -12.07 -10.01 -11.76
N GLN A 5 -10.87 -10.25 -12.28
CA GLN A 5 -9.64 -10.05 -11.50
C GLN A 5 -9.62 -8.58 -11.05
N PRO A 6 -9.39 -8.28 -9.75
CA PRO A 6 -9.27 -6.90 -9.29
C PRO A 6 -8.17 -6.23 -10.10
N SER A 7 -8.57 -5.24 -10.90
CA SER A 7 -7.65 -4.49 -11.75
C SER A 7 -6.98 -3.42 -10.89
N PHE A 8 -5.70 -3.63 -10.57
CA PHE A 8 -4.85 -2.63 -9.95
C PHE A 8 -3.57 -2.45 -10.78
N THR A 9 -2.96 -1.28 -10.67
CA THR A 9 -1.66 -1.02 -11.30
C THR A 9 -0.53 -1.72 -10.53
N ASP A 10 0.64 -1.88 -11.15
CA ASP A 10 1.81 -2.47 -10.49
C ASP A 10 2.13 -1.79 -9.15
N THR A 11 2.09 -0.45 -9.09
CA THR A 11 2.35 0.30 -7.86
C THR A 11 1.27 0.05 -6.80
N GLN A 12 -0.01 0.06 -7.19
CA GLN A 12 -1.11 -0.26 -6.26
C GLN A 12 -0.96 -1.68 -5.71
N GLY A 13 -0.64 -2.65 -6.56
CA GLY A 13 -0.39 -4.03 -6.17
C GLY A 13 0.73 -4.16 -5.15
N GLN A 14 1.80 -3.38 -5.27
CA GLN A 14 2.89 -3.37 -4.29
C GLN A 14 2.48 -2.79 -2.94
N TYR A 15 1.65 -1.74 -2.92
CA TYR A 15 1.10 -1.23 -1.66
C TYR A 15 0.20 -2.28 -0.98
N LEU A 16 -0.66 -2.96 -1.75
CA LEU A 16 -1.51 -4.03 -1.21
C LEU A 16 -0.68 -5.20 -0.67
N ALA A 17 0.34 -5.64 -1.42
CA ALA A 17 1.27 -6.68 -0.99
C ALA A 17 2.03 -6.28 0.29
N PHE A 18 2.44 -5.02 0.41
CA PHE A 18 3.10 -4.51 1.61
C PHE A 18 2.17 -4.53 2.81
N ILE A 19 0.93 -4.07 2.67
CA ILE A 19 -0.05 -4.05 3.77
C ILE A 19 -0.35 -5.46 4.27
N ASP A 20 -0.57 -6.42 3.36
CA ASP A 20 -0.81 -7.83 3.70
C ASP A 20 0.40 -8.46 4.39
N ALA A 21 1.60 -8.32 3.81
CA ALA A 21 2.84 -8.85 4.39
C ALA A 21 3.17 -8.25 5.76
N TYR A 22 3.02 -6.92 5.91
CA TYR A 22 3.28 -6.24 7.18
C TYR A 22 2.33 -6.77 8.27
N SER A 23 1.04 -6.91 7.94
CA SER A 23 0.03 -7.42 8.87
C SER A 23 0.29 -8.87 9.29
N ARG A 24 0.73 -9.72 8.36
CA ARG A 24 1.13 -11.12 8.67
C ARG A 24 2.30 -11.19 9.63
N VAL A 25 3.31 -10.35 9.44
CA VAL A 25 4.55 -10.39 10.23
C VAL A 25 4.38 -9.70 11.59
N HIS A 26 3.67 -8.57 11.64
CA HIS A 26 3.58 -7.73 12.84
C HIS A 26 2.27 -7.90 13.62
N GLY A 27 1.30 -8.67 13.12
CA GLY A 27 0.00 -8.88 13.75
C GLY A 27 -0.90 -7.65 13.78
N ARG A 28 -0.55 -6.58 13.05
CA ARG A 28 -1.33 -5.33 12.95
C ARG A 28 -1.09 -4.64 11.60
N PRO A 29 -2.04 -3.86 11.09
CA PRO A 29 -1.85 -3.08 9.87
C PRO A 29 -0.73 -2.04 9.99
N PRO A 30 -0.07 -1.69 8.87
CA PRO A 30 0.88 -0.58 8.84
C PRO A 30 0.18 0.77 9.04
N ALA A 31 0.90 1.73 9.58
CA ALA A 31 0.56 3.15 9.49
C ALA A 31 1.12 3.75 8.19
N GLU A 32 0.67 4.95 7.83
CA GLU A 32 1.22 5.67 6.66
C GLU A 32 2.74 5.88 6.76
N VAL A 33 3.27 6.10 7.97
CA VAL A 33 4.72 6.25 8.21
C VAL A 33 5.49 4.97 7.88
N ASP A 34 4.91 3.79 8.10
CA ASP A 34 5.55 2.51 7.75
C ASP A 34 5.69 2.38 6.22
N MET A 35 4.65 2.79 5.48
CA MET A 35 4.67 2.84 4.01
C MET A 35 5.65 3.89 3.48
N GLN A 36 5.71 5.08 4.11
CA GLN A 36 6.69 6.11 3.73
C GLN A 36 8.12 5.58 3.83
N ARG A 37 8.45 4.87 4.91
CA ARG A 37 9.79 4.28 5.11
C ARG A 37 10.10 3.19 4.10
N HIS A 38 9.12 2.32 3.80
CA HIS A 38 9.33 1.22 2.86
C HIS A 38 9.44 1.69 1.41
N PHE A 39 8.54 2.57 0.97
CA PHE A 39 8.50 3.07 -0.41
C PHE A 39 9.35 4.31 -0.65
N GLN A 40 9.95 4.89 0.40
CA GLN A 40 10.78 6.10 0.33
C GLN A 40 10.08 7.28 -0.37
N VAL A 41 8.78 7.44 -0.09
CA VAL A 41 7.97 8.52 -0.67
C VAL A 41 7.51 9.51 0.40
N SER A 42 7.06 10.68 -0.06
CA SER A 42 6.57 11.73 0.84
C SER A 42 5.27 11.34 1.56
N PRO A 43 4.98 11.91 2.75
CA PRO A 43 3.71 11.69 3.44
C PRO A 43 2.47 11.96 2.58
N PRO A 44 2.39 13.08 1.82
CA PRO A 44 1.27 13.31 0.90
C PRO A 44 1.10 12.22 -0.16
N SER A 45 2.20 11.65 -0.68
CA SER A 45 2.14 10.58 -1.69
C SER A 45 1.53 9.30 -1.13
N VAL A 46 1.91 8.89 0.08
CA VAL A 46 1.29 7.74 0.75
C VAL A 46 -0.18 7.99 1.00
N HIS A 47 -0.53 9.16 1.55
CA HIS A 47 -1.90 9.50 1.84
C HIS A 47 -2.79 9.43 0.58
N GLN A 48 -2.33 10.01 -0.54
CA GLN A 48 -3.05 9.93 -1.82
C GLN A 48 -3.17 8.49 -2.35
N MET A 49 -2.14 7.66 -2.18
CA MET A 49 -2.21 6.25 -2.56
C MET A 49 -3.26 5.50 -1.73
N VAL A 50 -3.30 5.71 -0.41
CA VAL A 50 -4.31 5.11 0.47
C VAL A 50 -5.72 5.51 0.04
N LEU A 51 -5.97 6.80 -0.24
CA LEU A 51 -7.26 7.27 -0.75
C LEU A 51 -7.62 6.64 -2.10
N THR A 52 -6.62 6.45 -2.97
CA THR A 52 -6.82 5.85 -4.29
C THR A 52 -7.23 4.38 -4.16
N LEU A 53 -6.55 3.62 -3.31
CA LEU A 53 -6.87 2.22 -3.05
C LEU A 53 -8.25 2.04 -2.40
N GLU A 54 -8.62 2.95 -1.49
CA GLU A 54 -9.95 2.96 -0.84
C GLU A 54 -11.05 3.24 -1.86
N ARG A 55 -10.89 4.27 -2.71
CA ARG A 55 -11.86 4.58 -3.79
C ARG A 55 -12.00 3.45 -4.80
N ALA A 56 -10.92 2.71 -5.05
CA ALA A 56 -10.93 1.54 -5.91
C ALA A 56 -11.55 0.29 -5.26
N GLY A 57 -11.95 0.36 -3.98
CA GLY A 57 -12.51 -0.79 -3.26
C GLY A 57 -11.48 -1.90 -2.97
N LEU A 58 -10.19 -1.60 -3.04
CA LEU A 58 -9.11 -2.58 -2.84
C LEU A 58 -8.70 -2.68 -1.36
N ILE A 59 -9.00 -1.63 -0.58
CA ILE A 59 -8.81 -1.59 0.87
C ILE A 59 -10.04 -0.98 1.55
N ARG A 60 -10.17 -1.23 2.85
CA ARG A 60 -11.01 -0.45 3.76
C ARG A 60 -10.17 0.20 4.84
N ARG A 61 -10.61 1.32 5.40
CA ARG A 61 -9.99 1.97 6.56
C ARG A 61 -11.00 2.75 7.39
N GLN A 62 -10.60 3.16 8.59
CA GLN A 62 -11.35 4.12 9.40
C GLN A 62 -10.66 5.50 9.34
N PRO A 63 -11.32 6.54 8.83
CA PRO A 63 -10.76 7.90 8.83
C PRO A 63 -10.36 8.36 10.23
N GLY A 64 -9.16 8.94 10.36
CA GLY A 64 -8.64 9.44 11.64
C GLY A 64 -8.08 8.37 12.58
N LEU A 65 -8.28 7.06 12.29
CA LEU A 65 -7.72 5.98 13.10
C LEU A 65 -6.47 5.40 12.44
N ALA A 66 -5.32 5.55 13.10
CA ALA A 66 -4.08 4.92 12.68
C ALA A 66 -4.20 3.39 12.70
N ARG A 67 -3.52 2.72 11.76
CA ARG A 67 -3.45 1.24 11.66
C ARG A 67 -4.81 0.56 11.51
N SER A 68 -5.74 1.20 10.80
CA SER A 68 -7.09 0.68 10.51
C SER A 68 -7.24 0.11 9.08
N ILE A 69 -6.15 0.06 8.31
CA ILE A 69 -6.19 -0.33 6.90
C ILE A 69 -6.29 -1.85 6.78
N GLU A 70 -7.22 -2.32 5.97
CA GLU A 70 -7.36 -3.74 5.67
C GLU A 70 -7.47 -3.96 4.16
N VAL A 71 -6.77 -4.98 3.67
CA VAL A 71 -6.77 -5.37 2.25
C VAL A 71 -7.99 -6.23 1.95
N LEU A 72 -8.75 -5.85 0.92
CA LEU A 72 -9.94 -6.57 0.46
C LEU A 72 -9.64 -7.52 -0.71
N VAL A 73 -8.40 -7.52 -1.20
CA VAL A 73 -7.92 -8.41 -2.26
C VAL A 73 -7.37 -9.69 -1.64
N GLU A 74 -7.71 -10.84 -2.23
CA GLU A 74 -7.17 -12.11 -1.76
C GLU A 74 -5.64 -12.16 -1.90
N PRO A 75 -4.92 -12.68 -0.90
CA PRO A 75 -3.46 -12.74 -0.92
C PRO A 75 -2.86 -13.45 -2.14
N LYS A 76 -3.55 -14.47 -2.67
CA LYS A 76 -3.13 -15.21 -3.87
C LYS A 76 -3.12 -14.37 -5.16
N ARG A 77 -3.85 -13.25 -5.15
CA ARG A 77 -3.94 -12.30 -6.26
C ARG A 77 -2.96 -11.14 -6.10
N LEU A 78 -2.31 -11.00 -4.95
CA LEU A 78 -1.32 -9.95 -4.72
C LEU A 78 -0.01 -10.30 -5.44
N PRO A 79 0.69 -9.31 -6.01
CA PRO A 79 2.01 -9.54 -6.55
C PRO A 79 3.00 -9.86 -5.42
N VAL A 80 4.14 -10.44 -5.78
CA VAL A 80 5.26 -10.57 -4.85
C VAL A 80 5.72 -9.17 -4.43
N LEU A 81 5.83 -8.95 -3.11
CA LEU A 81 6.35 -7.71 -2.55
C LEU A 81 7.81 -7.55 -2.94
N ARG A 82 8.12 -6.45 -3.64
CA ARG A 82 9.49 -6.08 -4.01
C ARG A 82 10.23 -5.54 -2.79
N PRO A 83 11.55 -5.71 -2.72
CA PRO A 83 12.36 -5.09 -1.68
C PRO A 83 12.23 -3.56 -1.75
N PRO A 84 12.49 -2.84 -0.62
CA PRO A 84 12.46 -1.39 -0.58
C PRO A 84 13.29 -0.81 -1.73
N GLN A 85 12.65 -0.08 -2.64
CA GLN A 85 13.35 0.56 -3.74
C GLN A 85 14.17 1.71 -3.15
N SER A 86 15.50 1.57 -3.18
CA SER A 86 16.40 2.70 -2.88
C SER A 86 16.30 3.68 -4.04
N VAL A 87 15.46 4.70 -3.90
CA VAL A 87 15.40 5.76 -4.90
C VAL A 87 16.66 6.60 -4.71
N LYS A 88 17.53 6.67 -5.73
CA LYS A 88 18.56 7.71 -5.80
C LYS A 88 17.80 9.04 -5.82
N SER A 89 17.69 9.71 -4.68
CA SER A 89 17.03 11.02 -4.61
C SER A 89 17.86 12.05 -5.37
N THR A 90 17.63 12.15 -6.68
CA THR A 90 18.01 13.33 -7.47
C THR A 90 16.95 14.39 -7.22
N VAL A 91 17.03 15.05 -6.07
CA VAL A 91 16.41 16.36 -5.87
C VAL A 91 17.54 17.31 -5.55
N GLN A 92 18.13 17.87 -6.62
CA GLN A 92 18.92 19.10 -6.54
C GLN A 92 17.96 20.18 -6.04
N ARG A 93 18.10 20.56 -4.77
CA ARG A 93 17.55 21.82 -4.27
C ARG A 93 18.44 22.92 -4.85
N ASN A 94 17.89 23.71 -5.76
CA ASN A 94 18.42 25.02 -6.11
C ASN A 94 18.20 26.00 -4.96
#